data_AF-A0A010QZP5-F1
#
_entry.id   AF-A0A010QZP5-F1
#
_cell.length_a   1.000
_cell.length_b   1.000
_cell.length_c   1.000
_cell.angle_alpha   90.00
_cell.angle_beta   90.00
_cell.angle_gamma   90.00
#
_symmetry.space_group_name_H-M   'P 1'
#
loop_
_entity.id
_entity.type
_entity.pdbx_description
1 polymer ?
#
loop_
_entity_poly.entity_id
_entity_poly.type
_entity_poly.pdbx_seq_one_letter_code
_entity_poly.pdbx_strand_id
1 'polypeptide(L)'
;MRIPSNPIIRAALMAAWLASAALAMPQVVDRDDPPPTPPAPPKPIATADQVDITQPNTTAPPPQEQKPPVPITVRLFPSSPGVKNCRGASFVDMELPQNASTEPTFTTKDGQCYNLPGTAQCGIFMGNKADGCEAKLFRGERCSAFSNVAVFQDELRPVGGFFASMSIKCGVVPVEPKPLSLGGLGGKMQKPVQGKGKKARRAVVSAILDDD
;
A
#
# COMPACT_ATOMS: atom_id res chain seq x y z
N MET A 1 9.23 -41.33 -42.71
CA MET A 1 9.82 -40.11 -43.31
C MET A 1 10.84 -39.56 -42.33
N ARG A 2 12.11 -39.47 -42.75
CA ARG A 2 13.23 -38.98 -41.92
C ARG A 2 13.56 -37.56 -42.38
N ILE A 3 13.55 -36.60 -41.45
CA ILE A 3 13.89 -35.20 -41.70
C ILE A 3 15.38 -35.02 -41.37
N PRO A 4 16.25 -34.63 -42.32
CA PRO A 4 17.64 -34.35 -42.01
C PRO A 4 17.82 -32.96 -41.38
N SER A 5 18.42 -32.95 -40.20
CA SER A 5 18.96 -31.80 -39.48
C SER A 5 20.26 -31.32 -40.15
N ASN A 6 20.34 -30.05 -40.52
CA ASN A 6 21.55 -29.45 -41.11
C ASN A 6 21.97 -28.22 -40.28
N PRO A 7 23.02 -28.30 -39.45
CA PRO A 7 23.46 -27.20 -38.60
C PRO A 7 24.68 -26.49 -39.22
N ILE A 8 24.51 -25.83 -40.37
CA ILE A 8 25.60 -25.03 -40.98
C ILE A 8 25.01 -23.81 -41.68
N ILE A 9 24.58 -22.79 -40.92
CA ILE A 9 24.58 -21.40 -41.39
C ILE A 9 25.05 -20.49 -40.24
N ARG A 10 26.35 -20.18 -40.27
CA ARG A 10 26.97 -18.83 -40.12
C ARG A 10 26.26 -17.91 -39.10
N ALA A 11 26.77 -17.69 -37.88
CA ALA A 11 28.02 -17.00 -37.56
C ALA A 11 28.34 -15.83 -38.52
N ALA A 12 27.80 -14.65 -38.22
CA ALA A 12 28.43 -13.33 -38.36
C ALA A 12 27.35 -12.24 -38.44
N LEU A 13 27.31 -11.36 -37.45
CA LEU A 13 27.30 -9.89 -37.62
C LEU A 13 27.26 -9.23 -36.23
N MET A 14 28.46 -8.99 -35.71
CA MET A 14 28.74 -7.86 -34.84
C MET A 14 28.40 -6.57 -35.60
N ALA A 15 27.67 -5.63 -34.99
CA ALA A 15 27.92 -4.19 -35.13
C ALA A 15 26.96 -3.36 -34.27
N ALA A 16 27.55 -2.77 -33.22
CA ALA A 16 27.40 -1.36 -32.84
C ALA A 16 25.99 -0.75 -32.77
N TRP A 17 25.47 -0.63 -31.55
CA TRP A 17 24.75 0.58 -31.12
C TRP A 17 25.29 1.02 -29.76
N LEU A 18 26.31 1.88 -29.82
CA LEU A 18 26.75 2.78 -28.76
C LEU A 18 26.12 4.16 -29.02
N ALA A 19 25.86 4.90 -27.93
CA ALA A 19 25.27 6.24 -27.82
C ALA A 19 23.74 6.28 -27.94
N SER A 20 22.99 6.65 -26.89
CA SER A 20 23.09 7.96 -26.26
C SER A 20 22.64 7.91 -24.80
N ALA A 21 23.56 8.16 -23.87
CA ALA A 21 23.23 8.61 -22.53
C ALA A 21 23.01 10.13 -22.60
N ALA A 22 21.78 10.55 -22.88
CA ALA A 22 21.38 11.94 -22.63
C ALA A 22 21.14 12.06 -21.12
N LEU A 23 22.07 12.74 -20.44
CA LEU A 23 21.88 13.24 -19.09
C LEU A 23 20.68 14.21 -19.11
N ALA A 24 19.50 13.71 -18.78
CA ALA A 24 18.37 14.56 -18.41
C ALA A 24 18.68 15.12 -17.03
N MET A 25 19.29 16.31 -17.00
CA MET A 25 19.45 17.06 -15.76
C MET A 25 18.07 17.41 -15.23
N PRO A 26 17.74 17.12 -13.95
CA PRO A 26 16.57 17.70 -13.33
C PRO A 26 16.80 19.21 -13.25
N GLN A 27 16.06 19.97 -14.06
CA GLN A 27 15.85 21.39 -13.82
C GLN A 27 15.12 21.48 -12.48
N VAL A 28 15.89 21.73 -11.41
CA VAL A 28 15.34 22.26 -10.16
C VAL A 28 14.83 23.65 -10.53
N VAL A 29 13.55 23.72 -10.85
CA VAL A 29 12.83 24.98 -10.85
C VAL A 29 12.81 25.45 -9.40
N ASP A 30 13.68 26.40 -9.11
CA ASP A 30 13.63 27.23 -7.91
C ASP A 30 12.31 28.02 -7.99
N ARG A 31 11.28 27.46 -7.36
CA ARG A 31 9.94 28.01 -7.30
C ARG A 31 9.89 28.90 -6.06
N ASP A 32 10.36 30.12 -6.24
CA ASP A 32 10.24 31.26 -5.33
C ASP A 32 8.76 31.75 -5.29
N ASP A 33 7.84 30.84 -4.96
CA ASP A 33 6.45 31.16 -4.63
C ASP A 33 6.35 31.17 -3.09
N PRO A 34 6.09 32.31 -2.44
CA PRO A 34 5.83 32.32 -1.01
C PRO A 34 4.60 31.44 -0.71
N PRO A 35 4.60 30.68 0.41
CA PRO A 35 3.47 29.83 0.74
C PRO A 35 2.20 30.68 0.89
N PRO A 36 1.05 30.26 0.33
CA PRO A 36 -0.21 30.93 0.60
C PRO A 36 -0.48 30.89 2.10
N THR A 37 -0.76 32.07 2.67
CA THR A 37 -1.11 32.25 4.07
C THR A 37 -2.31 31.37 4.43
N PRO A 38 -2.31 30.68 5.58
CA PRO A 38 -3.47 29.93 6.03
C PRO A 38 -4.66 30.87 6.24
N PRO A 39 -5.89 30.47 5.86
CA PRO A 39 -7.08 31.24 6.19
C PRO A 39 -7.25 31.34 7.72
N ALA A 40 -7.66 32.53 8.18
CA ALA A 40 -7.86 32.82 9.60
C ALA A 40 -8.83 31.81 10.26
N PRO A 41 -8.59 31.41 11.52
CA PRO A 41 -9.46 30.49 12.22
C PRO A 41 -10.88 31.08 12.38
N PRO A 42 -11.94 30.29 12.13
CA PRO A 42 -13.30 30.76 12.34
C PRO A 42 -13.53 31.07 13.83
N LYS A 43 -14.21 32.19 14.09
CA LYS A 43 -14.60 32.65 15.43
C LYS A 43 -15.43 31.57 16.15
N PRO A 44 -15.27 31.38 17.47
CA PRO A 44 -16.06 30.39 18.20
C PRO A 44 -17.52 30.82 18.24
N ILE A 45 -18.40 30.06 17.60
CA ILE A 45 -19.83 30.14 17.85
C ILE A 45 -20.10 29.25 19.07
N ALA A 46 -20.47 29.91 20.16
CA ALA A 46 -20.94 29.27 21.37
C ALA A 46 -22.30 28.62 21.11
N THR A 47 -22.34 27.28 21.08
CA THR A 47 -23.52 26.52 21.47
C THR A 47 -23.03 25.20 22.05
N ALA A 48 -22.81 25.23 23.37
CA ALA A 48 -22.60 24.03 24.16
C ALA A 48 -23.97 23.41 24.42
N ASP A 49 -24.36 22.43 23.61
CA ASP A 49 -25.34 21.45 24.06
C ASP A 49 -24.63 20.52 25.03
N GLN A 50 -24.90 20.73 26.32
CA GLN A 50 -24.56 19.81 27.39
C GLN A 50 -25.29 18.49 27.13
N VAL A 51 -24.55 17.44 26.75
CA VAL A 51 -25.08 16.08 26.86
C VAL A 51 -24.88 15.64 28.30
N ASP A 52 -25.99 15.65 29.03
CA ASP A 52 -26.16 15.13 30.38
C ASP A 52 -25.76 13.64 30.41
N ILE A 53 -24.77 13.32 31.24
CA ILE A 53 -24.32 11.94 31.47
C ILE A 53 -25.18 11.39 32.61
N THR A 54 -26.29 10.76 32.24
CA THR A 54 -27.06 9.94 33.17
C THR A 54 -27.40 8.57 32.54
N GLN A 55 -26.66 7.55 33.01
CA GLN A 55 -27.04 6.14 33.18
C GLN A 55 -26.85 5.14 32.00
N PRO A 56 -26.30 3.93 32.28
CA PRO A 56 -26.00 2.92 31.26
C PRO A 56 -27.23 2.05 30.97
N ASN A 57 -27.65 1.97 29.71
CA ASN A 57 -28.61 0.96 29.28
C ASN A 57 -28.21 0.40 27.92
N THR A 58 -27.70 -0.84 27.96
CA THR A 58 -27.76 -1.91 26.95
C THR A 58 -27.98 -1.45 25.52
N THR A 59 -26.92 -0.98 24.86
CA THR A 59 -26.91 -0.77 23.40
C THR A 59 -26.70 -2.12 22.73
N ALA A 60 -27.77 -2.68 22.15
CA ALA A 60 -27.64 -3.71 21.13
C ALA A 60 -26.64 -3.22 20.06
N PRO A 61 -25.75 -4.08 19.52
CA PRO A 61 -24.81 -3.65 18.51
C PRO A 61 -25.58 -2.97 17.37
N PRO A 62 -25.12 -1.79 16.89
CA PRO A 62 -25.79 -1.10 15.79
C PRO A 62 -25.93 -2.07 14.62
N PRO A 63 -27.06 -2.04 13.87
CA PRO A 63 -27.20 -2.82 12.66
C PRO A 63 -25.96 -2.54 11.81
N GLN A 64 -25.13 -3.56 11.60
CA GLN A 64 -24.01 -3.44 10.69
C GLN A 64 -24.62 -3.09 9.34
N GLU A 65 -24.39 -1.87 8.89
CA GLU A 65 -24.75 -1.41 7.57
C GLU A 65 -24.05 -2.37 6.60
N GLN A 66 -24.81 -3.32 6.06
CA GLN A 66 -24.30 -4.34 5.16
C GLN A 66 -23.91 -3.62 3.87
N LYS A 67 -22.66 -3.19 3.80
CA LYS A 67 -22.05 -2.66 2.57
C LYS A 67 -22.38 -3.66 1.46
N PRO A 68 -22.89 -3.18 0.29
CA PRO A 68 -23.25 -4.06 -0.81
C PRO A 68 -22.10 -5.04 -1.11
N PRO A 69 -22.40 -6.33 -1.39
CA PRO A 69 -21.36 -7.31 -1.69
C PRO A 69 -20.50 -6.83 -2.86
N VAL A 70 -19.20 -6.63 -2.60
CA VAL A 70 -18.24 -6.30 -3.66
C VAL A 70 -17.95 -7.58 -4.44
N PRO A 71 -18.08 -7.59 -5.79
CA PRO A 71 -17.79 -8.77 -6.58
C PRO A 71 -16.29 -9.10 -6.52
N ILE A 72 -15.96 -10.39 -6.54
CA ILE A 72 -14.58 -10.88 -6.54
C ILE A 72 -14.07 -10.81 -7.99
N THR A 73 -13.27 -9.81 -8.31
CA THR A 73 -12.82 -9.53 -9.68
C THR A 73 -11.31 -9.39 -9.79
N VAL A 74 -10.79 -9.79 -10.95
CA VAL A 74 -9.38 -9.68 -11.32
C VAL A 74 -9.27 -9.00 -12.68
N ARG A 75 -8.56 -7.88 -12.71
CA ARG A 75 -8.31 -7.12 -13.94
C ARG A 75 -6.80 -6.99 -14.16
N LEU A 76 -6.31 -7.45 -15.31
CA LEU A 76 -4.89 -7.47 -15.62
C LEU A 76 -4.55 -6.60 -16.83
N PHE A 77 -3.40 -5.96 -16.75
CA PHE A 77 -2.95 -4.97 -17.72
C PHE A 77 -1.55 -5.33 -18.21
N PRO A 78 -1.26 -5.13 -19.51
CA PRO A 78 0.06 -5.44 -20.06
C PRO A 78 1.10 -4.35 -19.73
N SER A 79 0.70 -3.28 -19.03
CA SER A 79 1.54 -2.13 -18.74
C SER A 79 1.76 -1.93 -17.23
N SER A 80 2.74 -1.09 -16.90
CA SER A 80 3.17 -0.83 -15.53
C SER A 80 2.10 -0.17 -14.66
N PRO A 81 2.14 -0.36 -13.33
CA PRO A 81 1.25 0.32 -12.40
C PRO A 81 1.43 1.85 -12.47
N GLY A 82 0.32 2.58 -12.42
CA GLY A 82 0.30 4.01 -12.13
C GLY A 82 0.17 4.27 -10.62
N VAL A 83 0.10 5.55 -10.24
CA VAL A 83 0.02 5.98 -8.83
C VAL A 83 -1.25 5.46 -8.15
N LYS A 84 -2.38 5.44 -8.87
CA LYS A 84 -3.69 5.00 -8.34
C LYS A 84 -4.29 3.81 -9.05
N ASN A 85 -3.86 3.52 -10.28
CA ASN A 85 -4.50 2.51 -11.12
C ASN A 85 -3.48 1.91 -12.10
N CYS A 86 -3.77 0.72 -12.63
CA CYS A 86 -3.02 0.18 -13.76
C CYS A 86 -3.25 1.03 -15.02
N ARG A 87 -2.23 1.15 -15.88
CA ARG A 87 -2.32 1.95 -17.11
C ARG A 87 -2.85 1.10 -18.28
N GLY A 88 -3.42 1.75 -19.29
CA GLY A 88 -3.86 1.10 -20.53
C GLY A 88 -5.15 0.28 -20.38
N ALA A 89 -5.44 -0.53 -21.41
CA ALA A 89 -6.59 -1.42 -21.44
C ALA A 89 -6.27 -2.76 -20.76
N SER A 90 -7.25 -3.31 -20.05
CA SER A 90 -7.15 -4.66 -19.48
C SER A 90 -7.28 -5.71 -20.57
N PHE A 91 -6.46 -6.76 -20.49
CA PHE A 91 -6.53 -7.91 -21.40
C PHE A 91 -7.09 -9.17 -20.72
N VAL A 92 -7.24 -9.12 -19.39
CA VAL A 92 -8.02 -10.07 -18.60
C VAL A 92 -8.96 -9.26 -17.73
N ASP A 93 -10.24 -9.61 -17.76
CA ASP A 93 -11.27 -9.18 -16.84
C ASP A 93 -12.05 -10.43 -16.44
N MET A 94 -11.86 -10.88 -15.20
CA MET A 94 -12.38 -12.14 -14.69
C MET A 94 -13.14 -11.88 -13.40
N GLU A 95 -14.35 -12.41 -13.33
CA GLU A 95 -15.18 -12.43 -12.12
C GLU A 95 -15.22 -13.86 -11.58
N LEU A 96 -14.91 -14.00 -10.29
CA LEU A 96 -15.00 -15.28 -9.58
C LEU A 96 -16.42 -15.47 -9.04
N PRO A 97 -16.87 -16.73 -8.87
CA PRO A 97 -18.15 -17.02 -8.23
C PRO A 97 -18.25 -16.36 -6.85
N GLN A 98 -19.42 -15.83 -6.50
CA GLN A 98 -19.65 -15.21 -5.18
C GLN A 98 -19.43 -16.19 -4.02
N ASN A 99 -19.58 -17.48 -4.28
CA ASN A 99 -19.35 -18.57 -3.33
C ASN A 99 -17.91 -19.12 -3.36
N ALA A 100 -16.96 -18.46 -4.05
CA ALA A 100 -15.57 -18.92 -4.17
C ALA A 100 -14.90 -19.17 -2.80
N SER A 101 -15.28 -18.44 -1.75
CA SER A 101 -14.79 -18.66 -0.37
C SER A 101 -15.19 -20.01 0.24
N THR A 102 -16.17 -20.70 -0.34
CA THR A 102 -16.68 -22.00 0.14
C THR A 102 -16.49 -23.12 -0.88
N GLU A 103 -16.16 -22.79 -2.13
CA GLU A 103 -16.04 -23.78 -3.18
C GLU A 103 -14.69 -24.52 -3.09
N PRO A 104 -14.68 -25.87 -3.21
CA PRO A 104 -13.45 -26.66 -3.14
C PRO A 104 -12.36 -26.20 -4.11
N THR A 105 -12.75 -25.76 -5.30
CA THR A 105 -11.84 -25.26 -6.35
C THR A 105 -10.91 -24.17 -5.85
N PHE A 106 -11.40 -23.27 -4.97
CA PHE A 106 -10.65 -22.11 -4.48
C PHE A 106 -10.18 -22.25 -3.03
N THR A 107 -10.69 -23.21 -2.27
CA THR A 107 -10.35 -23.39 -0.84
C THR A 107 -9.23 -24.40 -0.61
N THR A 108 -8.77 -25.09 -1.65
CA THR A 108 -7.59 -25.95 -1.59
C THR A 108 -6.33 -25.18 -1.17
N LYS A 109 -5.32 -25.89 -0.67
CA LYS A 109 -4.07 -25.29 -0.19
C LYS A 109 -3.38 -24.43 -1.24
N ASP A 110 -3.40 -24.90 -2.49
CA ASP A 110 -2.68 -24.28 -3.60
C ASP A 110 -3.53 -23.31 -4.41
N GLY A 111 -4.86 -23.36 -4.26
CA GLY A 111 -5.83 -22.57 -5.02
C GLY A 111 -6.00 -23.06 -6.46
N GLN A 112 -6.78 -22.30 -7.23
CA GLN A 112 -7.01 -22.57 -8.64
C GLN A 112 -5.99 -21.83 -9.50
N CYS A 113 -5.21 -22.58 -10.27
CA CYS A 113 -4.20 -22.03 -11.17
C CYS A 113 -4.79 -21.62 -12.53
N TYR A 114 -4.45 -20.42 -12.98
CA TYR A 114 -4.85 -19.83 -14.25
C TYR A 114 -3.62 -19.43 -15.05
N ASN A 115 -3.54 -19.89 -16.30
CA ASN A 115 -2.60 -19.35 -17.29
C ASN A 115 -3.17 -18.09 -17.91
N LEU A 116 -2.33 -17.08 -18.08
CA LEU A 116 -2.74 -15.84 -18.73
C LEU A 116 -2.50 -15.92 -20.24
N PRO A 117 -3.36 -15.30 -21.06
CA PRO A 117 -3.15 -15.23 -22.50
C PRO A 117 -1.96 -14.34 -22.91
N GLY A 118 -1.36 -13.63 -21.95
CA GLY A 118 -0.19 -12.79 -22.12
C GLY A 118 0.42 -12.41 -20.76
N THR A 119 1.56 -11.74 -20.77
CA THR A 119 2.23 -11.31 -19.53
C THR A 119 1.60 -10.03 -19.00
N ALA A 120 1.08 -10.09 -17.78
CA ALA A 120 0.63 -8.91 -17.05
C ALA A 120 1.80 -8.19 -16.37
N GLN A 121 1.75 -6.86 -16.35
CA GLN A 121 2.67 -6.00 -15.62
C GLN A 121 2.03 -5.32 -14.40
N CYS A 122 0.69 -5.29 -14.38
CA CYS A 122 -0.12 -4.73 -13.33
C CYS A 122 -1.44 -5.50 -13.21
N GLY A 123 -1.90 -5.73 -11.99
CA GLY A 123 -3.19 -6.33 -11.71
C GLY A 123 -3.97 -5.56 -10.65
N ILE A 124 -5.29 -5.59 -10.74
CA ILE A 124 -6.23 -5.09 -9.74
C ILE A 124 -7.04 -6.27 -9.25
N PHE A 125 -7.08 -6.47 -7.93
CA PHE A 125 -7.72 -7.60 -7.28
C PHE A 125 -8.74 -7.05 -6.29
N MET A 126 -10.02 -7.14 -6.63
CA MET A 126 -11.11 -6.57 -5.83
C MET A 126 -11.98 -7.66 -5.26
N GLY A 127 -12.39 -7.54 -4.00
CA GLY A 127 -13.29 -8.47 -3.33
C GLY A 127 -13.49 -8.10 -1.87
N ASN A 128 -14.46 -8.71 -1.19
CA ASN A 128 -14.66 -8.40 0.23
C ASN A 128 -13.56 -9.05 1.07
N LYS A 129 -13.14 -8.35 2.13
CA LYS A 129 -12.22 -8.90 3.12
C LYS A 129 -12.75 -10.20 3.76
N ALA A 130 -14.07 -10.33 3.85
CA ALA A 130 -14.75 -11.52 4.36
C ALA A 130 -14.58 -12.75 3.46
N ASP A 131 -14.37 -12.58 2.16
CA ASP A 131 -14.17 -13.69 1.22
C ASP A 131 -12.76 -14.30 1.35
N GLY A 132 -11.82 -13.57 1.97
CA GLY A 132 -10.48 -14.06 2.28
C GLY A 132 -9.70 -14.51 1.04
N CYS A 133 -9.82 -13.78 -0.07
CA CYS A 133 -9.17 -14.14 -1.32
C CYS A 133 -7.75 -13.58 -1.43
N GLU A 134 -6.82 -14.42 -1.89
CA GLU A 134 -5.45 -14.10 -2.23
C GLU A 134 -5.08 -14.71 -3.59
N ALA A 135 -4.28 -13.99 -4.37
CA ALA A 135 -3.70 -14.47 -5.62
C ALA A 135 -2.18 -14.54 -5.50
N LYS A 136 -1.62 -15.73 -5.69
CA LYS A 136 -0.18 -15.91 -5.90
C LYS A 136 0.12 -15.67 -7.37
N LEU A 137 1.09 -14.80 -7.63
CA LEU A 137 1.50 -14.37 -8.98
C LEU A 137 2.81 -15.03 -9.37
N PHE A 138 2.88 -15.50 -10.60
CA PHE A 138 3.96 -16.37 -11.08
C PHE A 138 4.50 -15.86 -12.42
N ARG A 139 5.84 -15.87 -12.57
CA ARG A 139 6.48 -15.42 -13.82
C ARG A 139 6.36 -16.44 -14.94
N GLY A 140 6.33 -17.72 -14.60
CA GLY A 140 6.15 -18.80 -15.55
C GLY A 140 4.68 -19.15 -15.75
N GLU A 141 4.42 -20.04 -16.71
CA GLU A 141 3.12 -20.66 -16.88
C GLU A 141 2.86 -21.71 -15.79
N ARG A 142 1.60 -22.16 -15.67
CA ARG A 142 1.18 -23.24 -14.77
C ARG A 142 1.58 -23.01 -13.31
N CYS A 143 1.54 -21.75 -12.87
CA CYS A 143 1.89 -21.32 -11.53
C CYS A 143 3.31 -21.72 -11.12
N SER A 144 4.26 -21.57 -12.06
CA SER A 144 5.69 -21.80 -11.84
C SER A 144 6.46 -20.49 -11.65
N ALA A 145 7.55 -20.52 -10.88
CA ALA A 145 8.37 -19.35 -10.55
C ALA A 145 7.58 -18.22 -9.86
N PHE A 146 7.30 -18.42 -8.56
CA PHE A 146 6.62 -17.45 -7.70
C PHE A 146 7.29 -16.07 -7.76
N SER A 147 6.47 -15.03 -7.85
CA SER A 147 6.93 -13.64 -7.92
C SER A 147 6.35 -12.76 -6.82
N ASN A 148 5.06 -12.85 -6.53
CA ASN A 148 4.39 -11.95 -5.60
C ASN A 148 3.06 -12.54 -5.09
N VAL A 149 2.47 -11.93 -4.06
CA VAL A 149 1.10 -12.18 -3.60
C VAL A 149 0.29 -10.90 -3.71
N ALA A 150 -0.92 -11.00 -4.24
CA ALA A 150 -1.94 -9.96 -4.20
C ALA A 150 -3.07 -10.41 -3.26
N VAL A 151 -3.53 -9.53 -2.39
CA VAL A 151 -4.69 -9.76 -1.53
C VAL A 151 -5.87 -9.00 -2.12
N PHE A 152 -7.03 -9.63 -2.21
CA PHE A 152 -8.25 -8.99 -2.68
C PHE A 152 -8.74 -8.03 -1.61
N GLN A 153 -9.00 -6.79 -2.01
CA GLN A 153 -9.46 -5.73 -1.12
C GLN A 153 -10.71 -5.07 -1.72
N ASP A 154 -11.50 -4.40 -0.89
CA ASP A 154 -12.63 -3.61 -1.36
C ASP A 154 -12.19 -2.25 -1.93
N GLU A 155 -10.93 -1.89 -1.72
CA GLU A 155 -10.27 -0.71 -2.28
C GLU A 155 -9.45 -1.06 -3.54
N LEU A 156 -9.50 -0.18 -4.54
CA LEU A 156 -8.73 -0.31 -5.77
C LEU A 156 -7.23 -0.11 -5.49
N ARG A 157 -6.49 -1.22 -5.46
CA ARG A 157 -5.04 -1.23 -5.27
C ARG A 157 -4.33 -1.87 -6.47
N PRO A 158 -3.49 -1.14 -7.22
CA PRO A 158 -2.69 -1.73 -8.28
C PRO A 158 -1.54 -2.56 -7.68
N VAL A 159 -1.39 -3.79 -8.15
CA VAL A 159 -0.27 -4.68 -7.82
C VAL A 159 0.63 -4.79 -9.03
N GLY A 160 1.83 -4.23 -8.93
CA GLY A 160 2.85 -4.30 -9.98
C GLY A 160 3.64 -5.61 -9.97
N GLY A 161 4.15 -5.98 -11.14
CA GLY A 161 5.06 -7.10 -11.33
C GLY A 161 4.83 -7.79 -12.67
N PHE A 162 5.80 -8.59 -13.11
CA PHE A 162 5.67 -9.37 -14.34
C PHE A 162 5.16 -10.78 -13.99
N PHE A 163 3.98 -11.16 -14.48
CA PHE A 163 3.41 -12.48 -14.23
C PHE A 163 2.68 -13.03 -15.46
N ALA A 164 2.83 -14.33 -15.69
CA ALA A 164 2.27 -15.10 -16.81
C ALA A 164 1.24 -16.15 -16.36
N SER A 165 1.18 -16.43 -15.06
CA SER A 165 0.10 -17.20 -14.44
C SER A 165 -0.19 -16.70 -13.03
N MET A 166 -1.36 -17.07 -12.51
CA MET A 166 -1.73 -16.80 -11.13
C MET A 166 -2.47 -17.98 -10.52
N SER A 167 -2.32 -18.20 -9.22
CA SER A 167 -3.17 -19.12 -8.46
C SER A 167 -4.03 -18.34 -7.48
N ILE A 168 -5.35 -18.52 -7.56
CA ILE A 168 -6.31 -17.82 -6.70
C ILE A 168 -6.84 -18.76 -5.65
N LYS A 169 -6.73 -18.35 -4.39
CA LYS A 169 -7.27 -19.05 -3.23
C LYS A 169 -8.22 -18.14 -2.48
N CYS A 170 -9.34 -18.66 -2.02
CA CYS A 170 -10.33 -17.94 -1.22
C CYS A 170 -10.65 -18.69 0.07
N GLY A 171 -11.40 -18.06 0.97
CA GLY A 171 -11.73 -18.61 2.28
C GLY A 171 -10.57 -18.59 3.27
N VAL A 172 -9.53 -17.78 3.02
CA VAL A 172 -8.43 -17.61 3.98
C VAL A 172 -8.94 -16.77 5.14
N VAL A 173 -9.04 -17.37 6.32
CA VAL A 173 -9.44 -16.66 7.54
C VAL A 173 -8.40 -15.57 7.82
N PRO A 174 -8.81 -14.28 7.88
CA PRO A 174 -7.90 -13.20 8.21
C PRO A 174 -7.30 -13.45 9.60
N VAL A 175 -5.99 -13.68 9.65
CA VAL A 175 -5.28 -13.74 10.93
C VAL A 175 -5.07 -12.31 11.38
N GLU A 176 -5.83 -11.85 12.37
CA GLU A 176 -5.55 -10.57 13.01
C GLU A 176 -4.22 -10.68 13.76
N PRO A 177 -3.18 -9.92 13.37
CA PRO A 177 -1.92 -9.95 14.10
C PRO A 177 -2.18 -9.47 15.52
N LYS A 178 -1.72 -10.25 16.51
CA LYS A 178 -1.76 -9.86 17.92
C LYS A 178 -1.19 -8.43 18.04
N PRO A 179 -1.90 -7.49 18.69
CA PRO A 179 -1.42 -6.12 18.84
C PRO A 179 0.03 -6.13 19.32
N LEU A 180 0.92 -5.49 18.56
CA LEU A 180 2.31 -5.25 18.96
C LEU A 180 2.24 -4.50 20.29
N SER A 181 2.48 -5.23 21.37
CA SER A 181 2.57 -4.63 22.70
C SER A 181 3.85 -3.82 22.69
N LEU A 182 3.73 -2.51 22.40
CA LEU A 182 4.79 -1.51 22.58
C LEU A 182 5.02 -1.26 24.09
N GLY A 183 5.13 -2.34 24.86
CA GLY A 183 5.30 -2.37 26.31
C GLY A 183 6.70 -1.90 26.70
N GLY A 184 6.97 -0.61 26.51
CA GLY A 184 8.22 0.00 26.95
C GLY A 184 8.51 1.42 26.48
N LEU A 185 7.78 1.98 25.49
CA LEU A 185 8.05 3.33 24.97
C LEU A 185 7.16 4.42 25.58
N GLY A 186 6.20 4.05 26.43
CA GLY A 186 5.41 4.99 27.21
C GLY A 186 5.94 5.10 28.64
N GLY A 187 6.67 6.18 28.94
CA GLY A 187 6.71 6.71 30.32
C GLY A 187 8.05 6.59 31.05
N LYS A 188 8.96 7.52 30.76
CA LYS A 188 9.71 8.23 31.82
C LYS A 188 9.68 9.72 31.53
N MET A 189 8.49 10.33 31.58
CA MET A 189 8.42 11.77 31.87
C MET A 189 9.03 11.97 33.25
N GLN A 190 10.24 12.53 33.30
CA GLN A 190 10.81 13.02 34.54
C GLN A 190 9.92 14.15 35.04
N LYS A 191 9.30 13.93 36.20
CA LYS A 191 8.57 14.95 36.95
C LYS A 191 9.54 16.10 37.25
N PRO A 192 9.26 17.36 36.87
CA PRO A 192 10.09 18.48 37.27
C PRO A 192 10.10 18.56 38.79
N VAL A 193 11.29 18.47 39.39
CA VAL A 193 11.46 18.62 40.83
C VAL A 193 11.22 20.10 41.16
N GLN A 194 10.16 20.40 41.90
CA GLN A 194 9.95 21.70 42.53
C GLN A 194 11.00 21.89 43.64
N GLY A 195 12.07 22.61 43.34
CA GLY A 195 13.01 23.12 44.33
C GLY A 195 12.70 24.57 44.69
N LYS A 196 11.98 24.77 45.81
CA LYS A 196 11.83 26.09 46.47
C LYS A 196 13.19 26.53 47.03
N GLY A 197 13.53 27.79 46.75
CA GLY A 197 14.89 28.33 46.84
C GLY A 197 15.50 28.55 48.21
N LYS A 198 16.72 29.12 48.21
CA LYS A 198 17.22 30.07 49.21
C LYS A 198 18.56 30.69 48.80
N LYS A 199 18.61 32.02 49.03
CA LYS A 199 19.76 32.89 49.34
C LYS A 199 20.51 33.57 48.18
N ALA A 200 20.08 34.82 47.99
CA ALA A 200 20.90 35.94 47.54
C ALA A 200 22.20 36.10 48.37
N ARG A 201 23.26 36.56 47.71
CA ARG A 201 24.17 37.58 48.25
C ARG A 201 24.78 38.41 47.10
N ARG A 202 24.68 39.72 47.27
CA ARG A 202 25.24 40.83 46.47
C ARG A 202 26.75 40.67 46.20
N ALA A 203 27.19 41.20 45.07
CA ALA A 203 28.30 42.15 45.03
C ALA A 203 28.06 43.17 43.91
N VAL A 204 28.03 44.44 44.29
CA VAL A 204 28.07 45.62 43.43
C VAL A 204 29.53 46.08 43.45
N VAL A 205 30.20 46.21 42.30
CA VAL A 205 31.31 47.15 42.12
C VAL A 205 31.33 47.62 40.66
N SER A 206 31.30 48.94 40.49
CA SER A 206 31.43 49.71 39.25
C SER A 206 32.86 49.73 38.69
N ALA A 207 32.98 49.86 37.36
CA ALA A 207 34.03 50.54 36.57
C ALA A 207 33.82 50.08 35.10
N ILE A 208 33.36 50.88 34.13
CA ILE A 208 33.98 52.05 33.47
C ILE A 208 35.48 51.86 33.29
N LEU A 209 35.90 51.50 32.07
CA LEU A 209 37.02 52.09 31.34
C LEU A 209 37.05 51.56 29.88
N ASP A 210 37.16 52.51 28.97
CA ASP A 210 37.54 52.48 27.55
C ASP A 210 38.61 51.44 27.17
N ASP A 211 38.56 50.90 25.94
CA ASP A 211 39.61 51.09 24.91
C ASP A 211 39.19 50.49 23.53
N ASP A 212 39.52 51.26 22.47
CA ASP A 212 39.48 51.06 21.00
C ASP A 212 38.14 51.05 20.21
#